data_AF-A0A256FL27-F1
#
_entry.id   AF-A0A256FL27-F1
#
_cell.length_a   1.000
_cell.length_b   1.000
_cell.length_c   1.000
_cell.angle_alpha   90.00
_cell.angle_beta   90.00
_cell.angle_gamma   90.00
#
_symmetry.space_group_name_H-M   'P 1'
#
loop_
_entity.id
_entity.type
_entity.pdbx_description
1 polymer ?
#
loop_
_entity_poly.entity_id
_entity_poly.type
_entity_poly.pdbx_seq_one_letter_code
_entity_poly.pdbx_strand_id
1 'polypeptide(L)' 'MRLPALRGEIQILANQHETLHDLCEAYEEATEMLISIRLSQKIDQNLLNEYVNTCNEIENDIVNYCTTLKD' A
#
# COMPACT_ATOMS: atom_id res chain seq x y z
N MET A 1 8.05 -6.85 2.64
CA MET A 1 8.39 -5.46 2.29
C MET A 1 9.30 -5.32 1.07
N ARG A 2 8.69 -5.38 -0.11
CA ARG A 2 9.22 -4.98 -1.41
C ARG A 2 8.68 -3.60 -1.83
N LEU A 3 9.23 -2.54 -1.25
CA LEU A 3 9.15 -1.18 -1.81
C LEU A 3 10.57 -0.75 -2.21
N PRO A 4 10.99 -0.86 -3.49
CA PRO A 4 12.40 -0.73 -3.86
C PRO A 4 12.98 0.69 -3.80
N ALA A 5 12.15 1.74 -3.75
CA ALA A 5 12.61 3.15 -3.79
C ALA A 5 12.17 3.99 -2.57
N LEU A 6 11.07 3.63 -1.90
CA LEU A 6 10.60 4.28 -0.65
C LEU A 6 11.30 3.75 0.63
N ARG A 7 12.22 2.79 0.46
CA ARG A 7 12.73 1.87 1.50
C ARG A 7 13.62 2.45 2.59
N GLY A 8 14.16 3.65 2.42
CA GLY A 8 15.10 4.20 3.40
C GLY A 8 14.36 4.88 4.54
N GLU A 9 13.67 5.96 4.19
CA GLU A 9 13.08 6.89 5.16
C GLU A 9 11.76 6.36 5.72
N ILE A 10 10.89 5.81 4.87
CA ILE A 10 9.62 5.22 5.34
C ILE A 10 9.86 3.97 6.17
N GLN A 11 10.89 3.17 5.89
CA GLN A 11 11.19 2.00 6.73
C GLN A 11 11.65 2.40 8.13
N ILE A 12 12.45 3.47 8.24
CA ILE A 12 12.88 4.01 9.54
C ILE A 12 11.67 4.57 10.30
N LEU A 13 10.79 5.32 9.63
CA LEU A 13 9.58 5.88 10.22
C LEU A 13 8.56 4.79 10.60
N ALA A 14 8.36 3.79 9.75
CA ALA A 14 7.46 2.67 10.02
C ALA A 14 7.92 1.85 11.23
N ASN A 15 9.24 1.65 11.39
CA ASN A 15 9.78 1.00 12.60
C ASN A 15 9.57 1.82 13.88
N GLN A 16 9.27 3.12 13.76
CA GLN A 16 8.99 4.01 14.89
C GLN A 16 7.49 4.20 15.15
N HIS A 17 6.63 3.85 14.19
CA HIS A 17 5.20 4.09 14.22
C HIS A 17 4.42 2.86 13.73
N GLU A 18 3.87 2.09 14.68
CA GLU A 18 3.10 0.86 14.42
C GLU A 18 1.98 1.08 13.39
N THR A 19 1.21 2.16 13.49
CA THR A 19 0.17 2.49 12.50
C THR A 19 0.71 2.66 11.07
N LEU A 20 1.90 3.27 10.91
CA LEU A 20 2.51 3.42 9.59
C LEU A 20 3.04 2.08 9.06
N HIS A 21 3.52 1.22 9.95
CA HIS A 21 3.93 -0.14 9.60
C HIS A 21 2.74 -0.95 9.09
N ASP A 22 1.64 -0.97 9.83
CA ASP A 22 0.41 -1.69 9.46
C ASP A 22 -0.15 -1.22 8.11
N LEU A 23 -0.14 0.10 7.86
CA LEU A 23 -0.59 0.66 6.58
C LEU A 23 0.33 0.22 5.43
N CYS A 24 1.64 0.14 5.64
CA CYS A 24 2.58 -0.35 4.63
C CYS A 24 2.40 -1.85 4.36
N GLU A 25 2.12 -2.66 5.38
CA GLU A 25 1.81 -4.09 5.21
C GLU A 25 0.50 -4.28 4.44
N ALA A 26 -0.56 -3.58 4.81
CA ALA A 26 -1.84 -3.60 4.10
C ALA A 26 -1.69 -3.20 2.62
N TYR A 27 -0.86 -2.19 2.33
CA TYR A 27 -0.56 -1.78 0.96
C TYR A 27 0.18 -2.87 0.18
N GLU A 28 1.17 -3.53 0.79
CA GLU A 28 1.89 -4.64 0.16
C GLU A 28 0.94 -5.81 -0.15
N GLU A 29 0.10 -6.21 0.80
CA GLU A 29 -0.90 -7.27 0.59
C GLU A 29 -1.90 -6.92 -0.53
N ALA A 30 -2.43 -5.70 -0.54
CA ALA A 30 -3.37 -5.24 -1.56
C ALA A 30 -2.74 -5.22 -2.96
N THR A 31 -1.48 -4.77 -3.06
CA THR A 31 -0.75 -4.72 -4.34
C THR A 31 -0.36 -6.11 -4.83
N GLU A 32 0.00 -7.04 -3.95
CA GLU A 32 0.23 -8.45 -4.31
C GLU A 32 -1.03 -9.09 -4.90
N MET A 33 -2.19 -8.84 -4.28
CA MET A 33 -3.45 -9.34 -4.81
C MET A 33 -3.84 -8.69 -6.13
N LEU A 34 -3.63 -7.38 -6.29
CA LEU A 34 -3.84 -6.66 -7.54
C LEU A 34 -2.97 -7.23 -8.68
N ILE A 35 -1.71 -7.55 -8.39
CA ILE A 35 -0.81 -8.21 -9.35
C ILE A 35 -1.35 -9.59 -9.73
N SER A 36 -1.78 -10.39 -8.74
CA SER A 36 -2.39 -11.70 -8.99
C SER A 36 -3.61 -11.63 -9.91
N ILE A 37 -4.52 -10.66 -9.67
CA ILE A 37 -5.70 -10.41 -10.51
C ILE A 37 -5.29 -10.05 -11.95
N ARG A 38 -4.30 -9.17 -12.11
CA ARG A 38 -3.79 -8.75 -13.44
C ARG A 38 -3.13 -9.89 -14.22
N LEU A 39 -2.53 -10.85 -13.52
CA LEU A 39 -1.90 -12.03 -14.13
C LEU A 39 -2.88 -13.17 -14.38
N SER A 40 -4.14 -13.05 -13.94
CA SER A 40 -5.16 -14.08 -14.16
C SER A 40 -5.54 -14.20 -15.65
N GLN A 41 -5.84 -15.41 -16.10
CA GLN A 41 -6.23 -15.67 -17.50
C GLN A 41 -7.57 -15.03 -17.89
N LYS A 42 -8.42 -14.74 -16.91
CA LYS A 42 -9.72 -14.08 -17.09
C LYS A 42 -9.86 -12.97 -16.07
N ILE A 43 -9.41 -11.79 -16.45
CA ILE A 43 -9.49 -10.59 -15.62
C ILE A 43 -10.96 -10.18 -15.48
N ASP A 44 -11.45 -10.17 -14.24
CA ASP A 44 -12.68 -9.47 -13.88
C ASP A 44 -12.36 -7.98 -13.70
N GLN A 45 -12.89 -7.15 -14.60
CA GLN A 45 -12.63 -5.70 -14.60
C GLN A 45 -13.24 -4.99 -13.40
N ASN A 46 -14.34 -5.50 -12.84
CA ASN A 46 -14.93 -4.91 -11.64
C ASN A 46 -14.04 -5.17 -10.43
N LEU A 47 -13.62 -6.43 -10.26
CA LEU A 47 -12.70 -6.82 -9.19
C LEU A 47 -11.35 -6.09 -9.31
N LEU A 48 -10.84 -5.92 -10.54
CA LEU A 48 -9.62 -5.17 -10.79
C LEU A 48 -9.77 -3.71 -10.34
N ASN A 49 -10.88 -3.05 -10.69
CA ASN A 49 -11.13 -1.66 -10.31
C ASN A 49 -11.31 -1.50 -8.80
N GLU A 50 -11.96 -2.45 -8.13
CA GLU A 50 -12.08 -2.48 -6.68
C GLU A 50 -10.70 -2.52 -6.01
N TYR A 51 -9.82 -3.44 -6.42
CA TYR A 51 -8.47 -3.53 -5.85
C TYR A 51 -7.59 -2.33 -6.19
N VAL A 52 -7.78 -1.70 -7.37
CA VAL A 52 -7.10 -0.43 -7.68
C VAL A 52 -7.55 0.67 -6.72
N ASN A 53 -8.84 0.79 -6.47
CA ASN A 53 -9.37 1.78 -5.52
C ASN A 53 -8.85 1.53 -4.10
N THR A 54 -8.86 0.27 -3.65
CA THR A 54 -8.32 -0.11 -2.33
C THR A 54 -6.83 0.25 -2.20
N CYS A 55 -6.01 0.00 -3.24
CA CYS A 55 -4.60 0.40 -3.22
C CYS A 55 -4.45 1.92 -3.08
N ASN A 56 -5.25 2.70 -3.81
CA ASN A 56 -5.23 4.16 -3.75
C ASN A 56 -5.70 4.69 -2.39
N GLU A 57 -6.70 4.07 -1.77
CA GLU A 57 -7.19 4.44 -0.44
C GLU A 57 -6.09 4.24 0.62
N ILE A 58 -5.42 3.08 0.61
CA ILE A 58 -4.32 2.82 1.56
C ILE A 58 -3.13 3.77 1.31
N GLU A 59 -2.80 4.05 0.05
CA GLU A 59 -1.74 5.02 -0.28
C GLU A 59 -2.07 6.42 0.26
N ASN A 60 -3.32 6.87 0.12
CA ASN A 60 -3.77 8.14 0.70
C ASN A 60 -3.68 8.15 2.22
N ASP A 61 -4.03 7.05 2.89
CA ASP A 61 -3.92 6.94 4.36
C ASP A 61 -2.45 7.01 4.82
N ILE A 62 -1.54 6.35 4.11
CA ILE A 62 -0.09 6.46 4.36
C ILE A 62 0.38 7.91 4.23
N VAL A 63 -0.01 8.60 3.16
CA VAL A 63 0.37 10.00 2.91
C VAL A 63 -0.19 10.90 4.01
N ASN A 64 -1.47 10.77 4.33
CA ASN A 64 -2.13 11.54 5.38
C ASN A 64 -1.43 11.32 6.73
N TYR A 65 -1.19 10.07 7.11
CA TYR A 65 -0.49 9.75 8.36
C TYR A 65 0.91 10.37 8.38
N CYS A 66 1.70 10.21 7.32
CA CYS A 66 3.02 10.81 7.21
C CYS A 66 3.00 12.35 7.27
N THR A 67 1.96 13.00 6.77
CA THR A 67 1.80 14.46 6.93
C THR A 67 1.52 14.85 8.37
N THR A 68 0.71 14.08 9.11
CA THR A 68 0.44 14.36 10.53
C THR A 68 1.66 14.16 11.45
N LEU A 69 2.64 13.35 11.04
CA LEU A 69 3.88 13.16 11.79
C LEU A 69 4.86 14.35 11.68
N LYS A 70 4.63 15.28 10.76
CA LYS A 70 5.51 16.43 10.50
C LYS A 70 5.07 17.70 11.24
N ASP A 71 3.91 17.68 11.90
CA ASP A 71 3.36 18.75 12.72
C ASP A 71 3.70 18.56 14.21
#